data_AF-A0A969JNZ9-F1
#
_entry.id   AF-A0A969JNZ9-F1
#
_cell.length_a   1.000
_cell.length_b   1.000
_cell.length_c   1.000
_cell.angle_alpha   90.00
_cell.angle_beta   90.00
_cell.angle_gamma   90.00
#
_symmetry.space_group_name_H-M   'P 1'
#
loop_
_entity.id
_entity.type
_entity.pdbx_description
1 polymer ?
#
loop_
_entity_poly.entity_id
_entity_poly.type
_entity_poly.pdbx_seq_one_letter_code
_entity_poly.pdbx_strand_id
1 'polypeptide(L)' 'MFAKSESELNEPFEDNRDFEVSLVKDIIKEFPLKVEAYKNGKKGIVGMFMGEAMRRSGGKIDAKRTNEMMVEFLDNQV' A
#
# COMPACT_ATOMS: atom_id res chain seq x y z
N MET A 1 25.90 5.81 -21.76
CA MET A 1 25.06 4.84 -22.49
C MET A 1 24.11 4.24 -21.45
N PHE A 2 22.81 4.45 -21.66
CA PHE A 2 21.62 4.01 -20.90
C PHE A 2 21.42 4.49 -19.46
N ALA A 3 20.45 5.39 -19.35
CA ALA A 3 19.78 5.83 -18.14
C ALA A 3 19.02 4.68 -17.45
N LYS A 4 19.00 4.74 -16.12
CA LYS A 4 17.90 4.26 -15.27
C LYS A 4 17.63 5.43 -14.29
N SER A 5 16.85 6.42 -14.72
CA SER A 5 15.42 6.60 -14.44
C SER A 5 15.09 6.59 -12.95
N GLU A 6 14.79 7.79 -12.44
CA GLU A 6 14.27 8.14 -11.12
C GLU A 6 13.13 7.21 -10.66
N SER A 7 13.20 6.65 -9.44
CA SER A 7 12.04 6.39 -8.56
C SER A 7 12.34 5.72 -7.21
N GLU A 8 13.58 5.70 -6.68
CA GLU A 8 13.80 5.22 -5.31
C GLU A 8 13.57 6.36 -4.31
N LEU A 9 12.28 6.67 -4.13
CA LEU A 9 11.75 7.59 -3.13
C LEU A 9 12.14 7.13 -1.73
N ASN A 10 13.12 7.85 -1.17
CA ASN A 10 13.32 8.15 0.23
C ASN A 10 13.17 6.97 1.20
N GLU A 11 14.33 6.42 1.57
CA GLU A 11 14.50 5.40 2.60
C GLU A 11 14.73 6.04 4.01
N PRO A 12 13.72 6.50 4.79
CA PRO A 12 13.90 6.62 6.24
C PRO A 12 13.21 5.48 7.03
N PHE A 13 14.04 4.64 7.67
CA PHE A 13 13.76 3.56 8.65
C PHE A 13 13.49 2.15 8.05
N GLU A 14 14.55 1.41 7.74
CA GLU A 14 14.54 0.11 7.02
C GLU A 14 13.70 -1.01 7.68
N ASP A 15 13.63 -1.15 9.01
CA ASP A 15 13.08 -2.39 9.60
C ASP A 15 11.53 -2.50 9.59
N ASN A 16 10.79 -1.41 9.84
CA ASN A 16 9.32 -1.46 9.87
C ASN A 16 8.65 -1.22 8.51
N ARG A 17 9.37 -0.60 7.57
CA ARG A 17 8.79 -0.21 6.28
C ARG A 17 8.72 -1.35 5.30
N ASP A 18 9.70 -2.22 5.32
CA ASP A 18 9.67 -3.42 4.49
C ASP A 18 8.49 -4.30 4.87
N PHE A 19 8.17 -4.35 6.17
CA PHE A 19 6.97 -5.01 6.67
C PHE A 19 5.68 -4.33 6.19
N GLU A 20 5.54 -3.01 6.35
CA GLU A 20 4.36 -2.24 5.88
C GLU A 20 4.14 -2.42 4.37
N VAL A 21 5.20 -2.23 3.57
CA VAL A 21 5.17 -2.36 2.11
C VAL A 21 4.77 -3.77 1.69
N SER A 22 5.38 -4.80 2.28
CA SER A 22 5.07 -6.19 1.96
C SER A 22 3.62 -6.52 2.31
N LEU A 23 3.16 -6.08 3.48
CA LEU A 23 1.79 -6.28 3.93
C LEU A 23 0.76 -5.63 3.01
N VAL A 24 1.00 -4.37 2.61
CA VAL A 24 0.14 -3.64 1.66
C VAL A 24 0.07 -4.37 0.33
N LYS A 25 1.22 -4.78 -0.21
CA LYS A 25 1.30 -5.52 -1.49
C LYS A 25 0.54 -6.83 -1.44
N ASP A 26 0.68 -7.59 -0.36
CA ASP A 26 0.01 -8.89 -0.20
C ASP A 26 -1.51 -8.72 -0.12
N ILE A 27 -1.98 -7.76 0.66
CA ILE A 27 -3.41 -7.44 0.77
C ILE A 27 -3.99 -7.04 -0.60
N ILE A 28 -3.33 -6.14 -1.33
CA ILE A 28 -3.80 -5.69 -2.65
C ILE A 28 -3.86 -6.86 -3.64
N LYS A 29 -2.86 -7.74 -3.62
CA LYS A 29 -2.82 -8.96 -4.46
C LYS A 29 -3.90 -9.97 -4.12
N GLU A 30 -4.26 -10.09 -2.84
CA GLU A 30 -5.31 -11.02 -2.40
C GLU A 30 -6.72 -10.54 -2.76
N PHE A 31 -6.93 -9.23 -2.94
CA PHE A 31 -8.25 -8.67 -3.24
C PHE A 31 -8.29 -7.89 -4.57
N PRO A 32 -8.00 -8.52 -5.73
CA PRO A 32 -7.95 -7.83 -7.03
C PRO A 32 -9.29 -7.16 -7.40
N LEU A 33 -10.42 -7.80 -7.07
CA LEU A 33 -11.76 -7.23 -7.31
C LEU A 33 -12.01 -5.93 -6.52
N LYS A 34 -11.39 -5.78 -5.34
CA LYS A 34 -11.51 -4.57 -4.52
C LYS A 34 -10.63 -3.45 -5.08
N VAL A 35 -9.48 -3.80 -5.65
CA VAL A 35 -8.61 -2.87 -6.37
C VAL A 35 -9.34 -2.33 -7.59
N GLU A 36 -9.98 -3.19 -8.39
CA GLU A 36 -10.82 -2.74 -9.51
C GLU A 36 -11.97 -1.85 -9.06
N ALA A 37 -12.65 -2.20 -7.96
CA ALA A 37 -13.72 -1.37 -7.44
C ALA A 37 -13.21 0.01 -6.97
N TYR A 38 -12.00 0.08 -6.39
CA TYR A 38 -11.33 1.34 -6.05
C TYR A 38 -11.03 2.16 -7.32
N LYS A 39 -10.49 1.53 -8.37
CA LYS A 39 -10.25 2.15 -9.68
C LYS A 39 -11.52 2.67 -10.34
N ASN A 40 -12.64 1.96 -10.16
CA ASN A 40 -13.97 2.39 -10.60
C ASN A 40 -14.57 3.55 -9.76
N GLY A 41 -13.76 4.22 -8.94
CA GLY A 41 -14.15 5.40 -8.17
C GLY A 41 -14.68 5.11 -6.77
N LYS A 42 -14.73 3.84 -6.32
CA LYS A 42 -15.12 3.51 -4.94
C LYS A 42 -13.94 3.71 -3.97
N LYS A 43 -13.51 4.96 -3.81
CA LYS A 43 -12.40 5.35 -2.92
C LYS A 43 -12.62 4.95 -1.45
N GLY A 44 -13.87 4.76 -1.02
CA GLY A 44 -14.20 4.25 0.33
C GLY A 44 -13.72 2.83 0.64
N ILE A 45 -13.28 2.05 -0.37
CA ILE A 45 -12.74 0.70 -0.18
C ILE A 45 -11.37 0.73 0.53
N VAL A 46 -10.65 1.86 0.53
CA VAL A 46 -9.37 2.01 1.25
C VAL A 46 -9.50 1.68 2.73
N GLY A 47 -10.63 2.05 3.36
CA GLY A 47 -10.88 1.72 4.77
C GLY A 47 -10.95 0.22 5.05
N MET A 48 -11.42 -0.59 4.09
CA MET A 48 -11.41 -2.05 4.20
C MET A 48 -9.97 -2.57 4.20
N PHE A 49 -9.15 -2.09 3.27
CA PHE A 49 -7.76 -2.51 3.14
C PHE A 49 -6.93 -2.10 4.37
N MET A 50 -7.13 -0.88 4.88
CA MET A 50 -6.50 -0.43 6.12
C MET A 50 -6.95 -1.24 7.33
N GLY A 51 -8.23 -1.63 7.42
CA GLY A 51 -8.72 -2.52 8.46
C GLY A 51 -8.03 -3.89 8.44
N GLU A 52 -7.83 -4.45 7.25
CA GLU A 52 -7.10 -5.72 7.08
C GLU A 52 -5.61 -5.58 7.43
N ALA A 53 -4.97 -4.49 7.01
CA ALA A 53 -3.57 -4.19 7.34
C ALA A 53 -3.37 -4.06 8.86
N MET A 54 -4.25 -3.32 9.55
CA MET A 54 -4.22 -3.17 11.01
C MET A 54 -4.43 -4.51 11.73
N ARG A 55 -5.34 -5.35 11.21
CA ARG A 55 -5.61 -6.69 11.77
C ARG A 55 -4.42 -7.63 11.60
N ARG A 56 -3.81 -7.70 10.42
CA ARG A 56 -2.66 -8.58 10.12
C ARG A 56 -1.38 -8.15 10.83
N SER A 57 -1.16 -6.84 10.91
CA SER A 57 -0.03 -6.30 11.65
C SER A 57 -0.19 -6.38 13.16
N GLY A 58 -1.41 -6.59 13.66
CA GLY A 58 -1.69 -6.52 15.10
C GLY A 58 -1.44 -5.13 15.69
N GLY A 59 -1.61 -4.07 14.89
CA GLY A 59 -1.34 -2.69 15.30
C GLY A 59 0.14 -2.30 15.33
N LYS A 60 1.02 -3.09 14.72
CA LYS A 60 2.46 -2.78 14.59
C LYS A 60 2.78 -1.74 13.50
N ILE A 61 1.82 -1.44 12.64
CA ILE A 61 1.99 -0.47 11.54
C ILE A 61 1.58 0.93 11.97
N ASP A 62 2.21 1.93 11.36
CA ASP A 62 1.71 3.30 11.46
C ASP A 62 0.50 3.47 10.52
N ALA A 63 -0.68 3.70 11.10
CA ALA A 63 -1.93 3.80 10.34
C ALA A 63 -1.93 4.97 9.36
N LYS A 64 -1.31 6.10 9.70
CA LYS A 64 -1.28 7.27 8.82
C LYS A 64 -0.38 6.99 7.62
N ARG A 65 0.82 6.51 7.89
CA ARG A 65 1.80 6.17 6.86
C ARG A 65 1.33 5.05 5.94
N THR A 66 0.81 3.96 6.53
CA THR A 66 0.31 2.82 5.76
C THR A 66 -0.87 3.22 4.89
N ASN A 67 -1.73 4.13 5.36
CA ASN A 67 -2.84 4.64 4.55
C ASN A 67 -2.34 5.45 3.34
N GLU A 68 -1.38 6.35 3.53
CA GLU A 68 -0.75 7.10 2.43
C GLU A 68 -0.13 6.15 1.40
N MET A 69 0.68 5.20 1.87
CA MET A 69 1.30 4.16 1.05
C MET A 69 0.26 3.31 0.31
N MET A 70 -0.80 2.89 0.99
CA MET A 70 -1.84 2.04 0.41
C MET A 70 -2.60 2.75 -0.71
N VAL A 71 -2.92 4.04 -0.52
CA VAL A 71 -3.52 4.87 -1.57
C VAL A 71 -2.56 4.99 -2.75
N GLU A 72 -1.29 5.26 -2.49
CA GLU A 72 -0.26 5.35 -3.54
C GLU A 72 -0.13 4.03 -4.33
N PHE A 73 -0.11 2.87 -3.67
CA PHE A 73 -0.07 1.57 -4.36
C PHE A 73 -1.32 1.31 -5.20
N LEU A 74 -2.50 1.70 -4.71
CA LEU A 74 -3.75 1.53 -5.44
C LEU A 74 -3.85 2.49 -6.65
N ASP A 75 -3.32 3.71 -6.52
CA ASP A 75 -3.26 4.71 -7.60
C ASP A 75 -2.14 4.44 -8.61
N ASN A 76 -1.01 3.83 -8.20
CA ASN A 76 0.10 3.46 -9.10
C ASN A 76 -0.10 2.11 -9.81
N GLN A 77 -1.10 1.31 -9.43
CA GLN A 77 -1.50 0.11 -10.16
C GLN A 77 -2.26 0.43 -11.46
N VAL A 78 -2.31 1.70 -11.90
CA VAL A 78 -2.97 2.16 -13.14
C VAL A 78 -2.23 1.68 -14.39
#